data_AF-A0AB74QJF8-F1
#
_entry.id   AF-A0AB74QJF8-F1
#
_cell.length_a   1.000
_cell.length_b   1.000
_cell.length_c   1.000
_cell.angle_alpha   90.00
_cell.angle_beta   90.00
_cell.angle_gamma   90.00
#
_symmetry.space_group_name_H-M   'P 1'
#
loop_
_entity.id
_entity.type
_entity.pdbx_description
1 polymer ?
#
loop_
_entity_poly.entity_id
_entity_poly.type
_entity_poly.pdbx_seq_one_letter_code
_entity_poly.pdbx_strand_id
1 'polypeptide(L)'
;MAGNDAKKLADKLFPIYDDEDVAIVDIPPEQRRLHTETYDFSISTLMDYLKSGAVFIPDFQRKYVWNRGQASRLIESLIIQCPIPVIYLNQERDERLSVIDGNQRLNSIKLFIEDGFELQGLTAYPELEGNLFSSLDPRFRRHILNRTLRCITILKETHPQIKIDVFERINTGAVQLNPQEIRHGIYHGPLFIMIDEVSEEKVWKDLTGIKNDTRMKNNELILRAFALSYSDVQYRKPLKRFLNEFSSNYKDIEGNLVLEWKSGFLKALNNINRLFGKKAFRVLNERLEPQVKNFNSALFDAVIVAFITGRYNQALVNDINDATRDAFLRQFQRVITEPRFDEAITSGTSATQLVHYRINAMRDFIEGYFR
;
A
#
# COMPACT_ATOMS: atom_id res chain seq x y z
N MET A 1 7.66 -19.84 -46.94
CA MET A 1 8.80 -19.36 -46.11
C MET A 1 8.49 -17.98 -45.50
N ALA A 2 7.36 -17.79 -44.80
CA ALA A 2 6.96 -16.47 -44.25
C ALA A 2 6.88 -16.43 -42.70
N GLY A 3 6.87 -17.58 -42.02
CA GLY A 3 6.78 -17.65 -40.55
C GLY A 3 8.10 -17.39 -39.81
N ASN A 4 9.24 -17.41 -40.51
CA ASN A 4 10.57 -17.30 -39.87
C ASN A 4 11.03 -15.84 -39.72
N ASP A 5 10.57 -14.93 -40.58
CA ASP A 5 10.99 -13.52 -40.55
C ASP A 5 10.22 -12.71 -39.50
N ALA A 6 8.92 -12.99 -39.31
CA ALA A 6 8.13 -12.39 -38.24
C ALA A 6 8.67 -12.78 -36.86
N LYS A 7 9.07 -14.05 -36.68
CA LYS A 7 9.66 -14.52 -35.43
C LYS A 7 11.00 -13.84 -35.15
N LYS A 8 11.90 -13.77 -36.12
CA LYS A 8 13.18 -13.07 -35.97
C LYS A 8 13.02 -11.58 -35.67
N LEU A 9 12.04 -10.93 -36.30
CA LEU A 9 11.73 -9.54 -36.02
C LEU A 9 11.14 -9.37 -34.61
N ALA A 10 10.25 -10.26 -34.18
CA ALA A 10 9.70 -10.27 -32.83
C ALA A 10 10.79 -10.50 -31.78
N ASP A 11 11.67 -11.48 -31.97
CA ASP A 11 12.78 -11.77 -31.05
C ASP A 11 13.76 -10.58 -30.94
N LYS A 12 13.91 -9.79 -32.01
CA LYS A 12 14.72 -8.56 -32.03
C LYS A 12 14.03 -7.37 -31.35
N LEU A 13 12.71 -7.21 -31.56
CA LEU A 13 11.94 -6.08 -31.01
C LEU A 13 11.51 -6.32 -29.56
N PHE A 14 11.30 -7.58 -29.17
CA PHE A 14 10.77 -8.01 -27.88
C PHE A 14 11.72 -9.07 -27.29
N PRO A 15 12.94 -8.70 -26.87
CA PRO A 15 13.86 -9.65 -26.27
C PRO A 15 13.21 -10.31 -25.05
N ILE A 16 13.34 -11.63 -24.96
CA ILE A 16 12.82 -12.41 -23.85
C ILE A 16 13.68 -12.10 -22.62
N TYR A 17 13.05 -11.59 -21.57
CA TYR A 17 13.64 -11.49 -20.24
C TYR A 17 13.02 -12.58 -19.37
N ASP A 18 13.84 -13.34 -18.65
CA ASP A 18 13.36 -14.20 -17.56
C ASP A 18 12.94 -13.29 -16.41
N ASP A 19 11.65 -12.98 -16.34
CA ASP A 19 11.07 -12.23 -15.25
C ASP A 19 10.84 -13.21 -14.08
N GLU A 20 11.83 -13.32 -13.19
CA GLU A 20 11.87 -14.28 -12.07
C GLU A 20 10.69 -14.11 -11.07
N ASP A 21 9.91 -13.02 -11.18
CA ASP A 21 8.83 -12.66 -10.25
C ASP A 21 7.42 -12.94 -10.79
N VAL A 22 7.26 -13.59 -11.95
CA VAL A 22 5.94 -13.98 -12.45
C VAL A 22 5.43 -15.18 -11.65
N ALA A 23 4.69 -14.90 -10.58
CA ALA A 23 3.95 -15.93 -9.87
C ALA A 23 3.00 -16.63 -10.85
N ILE A 24 3.17 -17.94 -11.05
CA ILE A 24 2.17 -18.75 -11.73
C ILE A 24 0.91 -18.70 -10.87
N VAL A 25 -0.08 -18.00 -11.40
CA VAL A 25 -1.36 -17.77 -10.73
C VAL A 25 -2.14 -19.08 -10.76
N ASP A 26 -2.22 -19.75 -9.61
CA ASP A 26 -3.00 -20.99 -9.42
C ASP A 26 -4.50 -20.66 -9.23
N ILE A 27 -5.04 -19.87 -10.17
CA ILE A 27 -6.46 -19.53 -10.23
C ILE A 27 -7.06 -20.36 -11.35
N PRO A 28 -8.18 -21.08 -11.14
CA PRO A 28 -8.87 -21.80 -12.19
C PRO A 28 -9.20 -20.87 -13.38
N PRO A 29 -9.03 -21.31 -14.64
CA PRO A 29 -9.26 -20.47 -15.82
C PRO A 29 -10.59 -19.70 -15.82
N GLU A 30 -11.66 -20.30 -15.31
CA GLU A 30 -12.99 -19.72 -15.18
C GLU A 30 -13.04 -18.51 -14.24
N GLN A 31 -12.16 -18.45 -13.23
CA GLN A 31 -12.06 -17.34 -12.27
C GLN A 31 -11.09 -16.24 -12.73
N ARG A 32 -10.40 -16.44 -13.85
CA ARG A 32 -9.47 -15.43 -14.41
C ARG A 32 -10.17 -14.33 -15.19
N ARG A 33 -11.48 -14.44 -15.38
CA ARG A 33 -12.26 -13.46 -16.15
C ARG A 33 -12.46 -12.18 -15.36
N LEU A 34 -12.18 -11.05 -16.01
CA LEU A 34 -12.55 -9.74 -15.50
C LEU A 34 -14.05 -9.50 -15.72
N HIS A 35 -14.78 -9.21 -14.65
CA HIS A 35 -16.18 -8.81 -14.70
C HIS A 35 -16.28 -7.29 -14.54
N THR A 36 -16.84 -6.63 -15.55
CA THR A 36 -16.98 -5.17 -15.57
C THR A 36 -18.33 -4.74 -16.09
N GLU A 37 -18.76 -3.56 -15.64
CA GLU A 37 -19.88 -2.80 -16.20
C GLU A 37 -19.41 -1.41 -16.61
N THR A 38 -20.07 -0.84 -17.61
CA THR A 38 -19.77 0.51 -18.10
C THR A 38 -20.94 1.42 -17.81
N TYR A 39 -20.63 2.58 -17.23
CA TYR A 39 -21.56 3.62 -16.89
C TYR A 39 -21.10 4.93 -17.51
N ASP A 40 -22.02 5.71 -18.09
CA ASP A 40 -21.73 7.08 -18.51
C ASP A 40 -22.49 8.02 -17.57
N PHE A 41 -21.82 8.53 -16.52
CA PHE A 41 -22.43 9.42 -15.53
C PHE A 41 -22.23 10.88 -15.91
N SER A 42 -23.26 11.72 -15.74
CA SER A 42 -23.05 13.16 -15.81
C SER A 42 -22.16 13.63 -14.65
N ILE A 43 -21.47 14.76 -14.85
CA ILE A 43 -20.67 15.39 -13.79
C ILE A 43 -21.55 15.70 -12.58
N SER A 44 -22.78 16.19 -12.77
CA SER A 44 -23.73 16.42 -11.67
C SER A 44 -23.95 15.16 -10.82
N THR A 45 -24.26 14.03 -11.46
CA THR A 45 -24.49 12.75 -10.77
C THR A 45 -23.24 12.26 -10.04
N LEU A 46 -22.06 12.38 -10.66
CA LEU A 46 -20.80 12.01 -9.99
C LEU A 46 -20.52 12.88 -8.77
N MET A 47 -20.81 14.18 -8.82
CA MET A 47 -20.65 15.05 -7.66
C MET A 47 -21.63 14.68 -6.54
N ASP A 48 -22.88 14.36 -6.86
CA ASP A 48 -23.87 13.91 -5.88
C ASP A 48 -23.47 12.55 -5.26
N TYR A 49 -22.91 11.64 -6.06
CA TYR A 49 -22.41 10.36 -5.58
C TYR A 49 -21.18 10.51 -4.68
N LEU A 50 -20.26 11.41 -5.03
CA LEU A 50 -19.13 11.76 -4.17
C LEU A 50 -19.57 12.40 -2.86
N LYS A 51 -20.61 13.24 -2.89
CA LYS A 51 -21.14 13.91 -1.71
C LYS A 51 -21.90 12.95 -0.78
N SER A 52 -22.67 12.03 -1.35
CA SER A 52 -23.42 11.02 -0.59
C SER A 52 -22.56 9.84 -0.11
N GLY A 53 -21.35 9.69 -0.66
CA GLY A 53 -20.45 8.57 -0.38
C GLY A 53 -20.77 7.30 -1.18
N ALA A 54 -21.71 7.36 -2.14
CA ALA A 54 -21.98 6.27 -3.06
C ALA A 54 -20.78 5.98 -3.98
N VAL A 55 -20.07 7.04 -4.38
CA VAL A 55 -18.72 6.96 -4.94
C VAL A 55 -17.78 7.59 -3.92
N PHE A 56 -16.65 6.96 -3.63
CA PHE A 56 -15.67 7.54 -2.71
C PHE A 56 -14.25 7.37 -3.24
N ILE A 57 -13.39 8.33 -2.92
CA ILE A 57 -11.96 8.26 -3.20
C ILE A 57 -11.32 7.75 -1.91
N PRO A 58 -10.74 6.54 -1.90
CA PRO A 58 -10.19 5.98 -0.68
C PRO A 58 -9.00 6.80 -0.15
N ASP A 59 -8.83 6.82 1.17
CA ASP A 59 -7.81 7.63 1.85
C ASP A 59 -6.37 7.23 1.51
N PHE A 60 -6.16 5.97 1.08
CA PHE A 60 -4.85 5.48 0.65
C PHE A 60 -4.40 6.00 -0.72
N GLN A 61 -5.32 6.57 -1.51
CA GLN A 61 -4.96 7.14 -2.79
C GLN A 61 -4.02 8.31 -2.58
N ARG A 62 -3.09 8.49 -3.52
CA ARG A 62 -2.08 9.54 -3.39
C ARG A 62 -2.73 10.90 -3.18
N LYS A 63 -2.07 11.71 -2.36
CA LYS A 63 -2.36 13.14 -2.24
C LYS A 63 -2.49 13.75 -3.63
N TYR A 64 -3.40 14.70 -3.77
CA TYR A 64 -3.58 15.44 -5.01
C TYR A 64 -2.25 16.10 -5.42
N VAL A 65 -1.78 15.83 -6.66
CA VAL A 65 -0.46 16.29 -7.16
C VAL A 65 -0.54 17.18 -8.39
N TRP A 66 -1.73 17.30 -9.01
CA TRP A 66 -1.89 18.22 -10.12
C TRP A 66 -1.72 19.66 -9.66
N ASN A 67 -1.01 20.46 -10.45
CA ASN A 67 -1.02 21.89 -10.26
C ASN A 67 -2.32 22.50 -10.84
N ARG A 68 -2.62 23.74 -10.44
CA ARG A 68 -3.85 24.43 -10.88
C ARG A 68 -3.95 24.58 -12.40
N GLY A 69 -2.84 24.67 -13.13
CA GLY A 69 -2.86 24.70 -14.61
C GLY A 69 -3.23 23.36 -15.25
N GLN A 70 -2.86 22.22 -14.64
CA GLN A 70 -3.32 20.90 -15.08
C GLN A 70 -4.81 20.71 -14.79
N ALA A 71 -5.26 21.12 -13.60
CA ALA A 71 -6.68 21.12 -13.23
C ALA A 71 -7.53 21.99 -14.17
N SER A 72 -7.06 23.21 -14.47
CA SER A 72 -7.76 24.14 -15.38
C SER A 72 -7.87 23.59 -16.80
N ARG A 73 -6.82 22.94 -17.32
CA ARG A 73 -6.85 22.28 -18.64
C ARG A 73 -7.85 21.12 -18.71
N LEU A 74 -8.08 20.41 -17.60
CA LEU A 74 -9.18 19.44 -17.54
C LEU A 74 -10.55 20.13 -17.67
N ILE A 75 -10.77 21.25 -16.99
CA ILE A 75 -12.03 22.00 -17.10
C ILE A 75 -12.21 22.54 -18.53
N GLU A 76 -11.16 23.09 -19.13
CA GLU A 76 -11.16 23.49 -20.54
C GLU A 76 -11.51 22.32 -21.46
N SER A 77 -10.96 21.13 -21.19
CA SER A 77 -11.27 19.91 -21.95
C SER A 77 -12.75 19.54 -21.89
N LEU A 78 -13.41 19.74 -20.74
CA LEU A 78 -14.86 19.54 -20.59
C LEU A 78 -15.66 20.57 -21.39
N ILE A 79 -15.23 21.83 -21.41
CA ILE A 79 -15.87 22.92 -22.15
C ILE A 79 -15.76 22.68 -23.66
N ILE A 80 -14.59 22.26 -24.15
CA ILE A 80 -14.34 22.06 -25.58
C ILE A 80 -14.76 20.67 -26.08
N GLN A 81 -15.34 19.85 -25.20
CA GLN A 81 -15.80 18.49 -25.49
C GLN A 81 -14.68 17.53 -25.90
N CYS A 82 -13.47 17.74 -25.39
CA CYS A 82 -12.37 16.82 -25.58
C CYS A 82 -12.68 15.49 -24.86
N PRO A 83 -12.33 14.32 -25.45
CA PRO A 83 -12.48 13.04 -24.77
C PRO A 83 -11.67 13.00 -23.47
N ILE A 84 -12.36 12.85 -22.34
CA ILE A 84 -11.72 12.62 -21.04
C ILE A 84 -11.45 11.12 -20.91
N PRO A 85 -10.26 10.70 -20.45
CA PRO A 85 -10.00 9.27 -20.22
C PRO A 85 -11.03 8.67 -19.27
N VAL A 86 -11.21 7.35 -19.34
CA VAL A 86 -12.16 6.62 -18.50
C VAL A 86 -11.78 6.71 -17.01
N ILE A 87 -12.79 6.74 -16.15
CA ILE A 87 -12.65 6.59 -14.69
C ILE A 87 -12.81 5.12 -14.37
N TYR A 88 -11.89 4.54 -13.60
CA TYR A 88 -12.02 3.15 -13.16
C TYR A 88 -12.52 3.10 -11.72
N LEU A 89 -13.57 2.32 -11.49
CA LEU A 89 -14.20 2.13 -10.19
C LEU A 89 -14.11 0.67 -9.77
N ASN A 90 -14.01 0.41 -8.48
CA ASN A 90 -14.17 -0.92 -7.88
C ASN A 90 -15.51 -0.94 -7.14
N GLN A 91 -16.33 -1.96 -7.39
CA GLN A 91 -17.53 -2.18 -6.61
C GLN A 91 -17.17 -2.91 -5.31
N GLU A 92 -17.50 -2.27 -4.20
CA GLU A 92 -17.38 -2.83 -2.86
C GLU A 92 -18.55 -3.79 -2.55
N ARG A 93 -18.41 -4.58 -1.48
CA ARG A 93 -19.45 -5.54 -1.08
C ARG A 93 -20.76 -4.89 -0.64
N ASP A 94 -20.67 -3.67 -0.12
CA ASP A 94 -21.81 -2.84 0.30
C ASP A 94 -22.39 -2.00 -0.85
N GLU A 95 -22.06 -2.35 -2.10
CA GLU A 95 -22.47 -1.68 -3.34
C GLU A 95 -21.90 -0.28 -3.58
N ARG A 96 -21.10 0.26 -2.65
CA ARG A 96 -20.40 1.53 -2.91
C ARG A 96 -19.31 1.34 -3.97
N LEU A 97 -18.96 2.44 -4.62
CA LEU A 97 -17.95 2.45 -5.68
C LEU A 97 -16.71 3.20 -5.22
N SER A 98 -15.58 2.50 -5.09
CA SER A 98 -14.30 3.12 -4.78
C SER A 98 -13.54 3.49 -6.05
N VAL A 99 -12.96 4.69 -6.07
CA VAL A 99 -12.18 5.18 -7.22
C VAL A 99 -10.81 4.50 -7.26
N ILE A 100 -10.53 3.79 -8.35
CA ILE A 100 -9.24 3.13 -8.61
C ILE A 100 -8.32 4.07 -9.38
N ASP A 101 -8.85 4.66 -10.47
CA ASP A 101 -8.18 5.62 -11.32
C ASP A 101 -9.14 6.76 -11.68
N GLY A 102 -8.60 7.97 -11.78
CA GLY A 102 -9.38 9.18 -12.00
C GLY A 102 -9.47 10.11 -10.81
N ASN A 103 -8.79 9.80 -9.70
CA ASN A 103 -8.75 10.62 -8.49
C ASN A 103 -8.45 12.10 -8.80
N GLN A 104 -7.36 12.40 -9.51
CA GLN A 104 -6.99 13.78 -9.84
C GLN A 104 -8.07 14.48 -10.69
N ARG A 105 -8.73 13.75 -11.60
CA ARG A 105 -9.79 14.30 -12.46
C ARG A 105 -11.03 14.65 -11.65
N LEU A 106 -11.54 13.70 -10.86
CA LEU A 106 -12.73 13.88 -10.04
C LEU A 106 -12.52 14.99 -8.99
N ASN A 107 -11.37 15.01 -8.31
CA ASN A 107 -11.07 16.07 -7.35
C ASN A 107 -10.92 17.45 -8.01
N SER A 108 -10.30 17.53 -9.19
CA SER A 108 -10.19 18.81 -9.91
C SER A 108 -11.57 19.36 -10.28
N ILE A 109 -12.46 18.50 -10.79
CA ILE A 109 -13.83 18.88 -11.17
C ILE A 109 -14.62 19.30 -9.95
N LYS A 110 -14.57 18.51 -8.87
CA LYS A 110 -15.23 18.83 -7.60
C LYS A 110 -14.77 20.18 -7.05
N LEU A 111 -13.47 20.35 -6.87
CA LEU A 111 -12.90 21.59 -6.32
C LEU A 111 -13.22 22.80 -7.20
N PHE A 112 -13.27 22.65 -8.53
CA PHE A 112 -13.67 23.75 -9.40
C PHE A 112 -15.14 24.13 -9.19
N ILE A 113 -16.04 23.15 -9.18
CA ILE A 113 -17.49 23.37 -8.96
C ILE A 113 -17.78 24.01 -7.60
N GLU A 114 -16.94 23.73 -6.61
CA GLU A 114 -17.00 24.32 -5.26
C GLU A 114 -16.26 25.67 -5.14
N ASP A 115 -15.91 26.31 -6.26
CA ASP A 115 -15.16 27.58 -6.33
C ASP A 115 -13.79 27.55 -5.61
N GLY A 116 -13.17 26.38 -5.52
CA GLY A 116 -11.88 26.16 -4.85
C GLY A 116 -10.66 26.71 -5.61
N PHE A 117 -10.80 27.02 -6.91
CA PHE A 117 -9.75 27.68 -7.68
C PHE A 117 -10.27 28.39 -8.92
N GLU A 118 -9.54 29.43 -9.35
CA GLU A 118 -9.75 30.14 -10.61
C GLU A 118 -9.02 29.45 -11.77
N LEU A 119 -9.62 29.49 -12.95
CA LEU A 119 -9.01 28.94 -14.16
C LEU A 119 -7.73 29.69 -14.54
N GLN A 120 -6.69 28.96 -14.94
CA GLN A 120 -5.43 29.54 -15.41
C GLN A 120 -4.72 28.63 -16.41
N GLY A 121 -3.89 29.21 -17.27
CA GLY A 121 -3.10 28.45 -18.25
C GLY A 121 -3.99 27.78 -19.30
N LEU A 122 -5.05 28.47 -19.70
CA LEU A 122 -5.98 28.05 -20.73
C LEU A 122 -5.40 28.34 -22.11
N THR A 123 -5.78 27.55 -23.11
CA THR A 123 -5.24 27.68 -24.48
C THR A 123 -6.32 27.84 -25.54
N ALA A 124 -7.43 27.12 -25.40
CA ALA A 124 -8.58 27.20 -26.30
C ALA A 124 -9.55 28.31 -25.89
N TYR A 125 -9.65 28.61 -24.58
CA TYR A 125 -10.52 29.64 -24.03
C TYR A 125 -9.78 30.56 -23.04
N PRO A 126 -8.74 31.31 -23.48
CA PRO A 126 -7.99 32.21 -22.61
C PRO A 126 -8.85 33.30 -21.95
N GLU A 127 -9.97 33.68 -22.56
CA GLU A 127 -10.92 34.63 -21.99
C GLU A 127 -11.64 34.14 -20.71
N LEU A 128 -11.57 32.83 -20.42
CA LEU A 128 -12.12 32.26 -19.20
C LEU A 128 -11.14 32.25 -18.03
N GLU A 129 -9.88 32.67 -18.23
CA GLU A 129 -8.90 32.78 -17.14
C GLU A 129 -9.37 33.72 -16.01
N GLY A 130 -8.99 33.40 -14.78
CA GLY A 130 -9.42 34.12 -13.58
C GLY A 130 -10.85 33.82 -13.13
N ASN A 131 -11.65 33.08 -13.91
CA ASN A 131 -13.01 32.75 -13.49
C ASN A 131 -13.04 31.58 -12.50
N LEU A 132 -13.88 31.74 -11.48
CA LEU A 132 -14.39 30.65 -10.65
C LEU A 132 -15.55 29.96 -11.37
N PHE A 133 -15.99 28.79 -10.89
CA PHE A 133 -17.13 28.11 -11.50
C PHE A 133 -18.38 28.99 -11.43
N SER A 134 -18.65 29.63 -10.29
CA SER A 134 -19.82 30.50 -10.11
C SER A 134 -19.80 31.77 -10.97
N SER A 135 -18.63 32.26 -11.38
CA SER A 135 -18.48 33.46 -12.22
C SER A 135 -18.60 33.18 -13.72
N LEU A 136 -18.58 31.92 -14.14
CA LEU A 136 -18.78 31.54 -15.55
C LEU A 136 -20.21 31.86 -16.02
N ASP A 137 -20.34 32.20 -17.32
CA ASP A 137 -21.64 32.29 -18.00
C ASP A 137 -22.47 31.04 -17.68
N PRO A 138 -23.76 31.17 -17.30
CA PRO A 138 -24.65 30.05 -17.01
C PRO A 138 -24.61 28.91 -18.04
N ARG A 139 -24.34 29.22 -19.32
CA ARG A 139 -24.20 28.23 -20.39
C ARG A 139 -23.00 27.32 -20.19
N PHE A 140 -21.82 27.85 -19.83
CA PHE A 140 -20.63 27.03 -19.56
C PHE A 140 -20.83 26.16 -18.33
N ARG A 141 -21.42 26.71 -17.26
CA ARG A 141 -21.73 25.94 -16.04
C ARG A 141 -22.64 24.75 -16.34
N ARG A 142 -23.74 25.00 -17.07
CA ARG A 142 -24.68 23.95 -17.49
C ARG A 142 -24.01 22.94 -18.42
N HIS A 143 -23.16 23.40 -19.32
CA HIS A 143 -22.43 22.52 -20.23
C HIS A 143 -21.53 21.57 -19.45
N ILE A 144 -20.70 22.09 -18.53
CA ILE A 144 -19.82 21.30 -17.67
C ILE A 144 -20.63 20.27 -16.87
N LEU A 145 -21.67 20.69 -16.14
CA LEU A 145 -22.45 19.78 -15.28
C LEU A 145 -23.13 18.65 -16.07
N ASN A 146 -23.54 18.91 -17.30
CA ASN A 146 -24.21 17.93 -18.17
C ASN A 146 -23.23 17.05 -18.96
N ARG A 147 -21.91 17.32 -18.94
CA ARG A 147 -20.93 16.44 -19.57
C ARG A 147 -20.97 15.07 -18.88
N THR A 148 -20.89 14.02 -19.68
CA THR A 148 -20.79 12.65 -19.19
C THR A 148 -19.32 12.21 -19.13
N LEU A 149 -18.95 11.54 -18.04
CA LEU A 149 -17.69 10.83 -17.92
C LEU A 149 -17.97 9.33 -17.97
N ARG A 150 -17.18 8.62 -18.76
CA ARG A 150 -17.24 7.16 -18.82
C ARG A 150 -16.55 6.55 -17.62
N CYS A 151 -17.28 5.70 -16.91
CA CYS A 151 -16.82 4.91 -15.78
C CYS A 151 -16.85 3.43 -16.15
N ILE A 152 -15.74 2.73 -15.91
CA ILE A 152 -15.67 1.27 -15.99
C ILE A 152 -15.57 0.76 -14.56
N THR A 153 -16.61 0.06 -14.11
CA THR A 153 -16.69 -0.52 -12.77
C THR A 153 -16.26 -1.97 -12.82
N ILE A 154 -15.24 -2.32 -12.05
CA ILE A 154 -14.82 -3.71 -11.82
C ILE A 154 -15.71 -4.28 -10.72
N LEU A 155 -16.47 -5.31 -11.06
CA LEU A 155 -17.50 -5.83 -10.18
C LEU A 155 -16.90 -6.63 -9.01
N LYS A 156 -17.67 -6.73 -7.92
CA LYS A 156 -17.27 -7.45 -6.70
C LYS A 156 -17.04 -8.95 -6.93
N GLU A 157 -17.61 -9.53 -7.98
CA GLU A 157 -17.45 -10.93 -8.40
C GLU A 157 -16.09 -11.21 -9.05
N THR A 158 -15.36 -10.18 -9.49
CA THR A 158 -14.01 -10.37 -10.04
C THR A 158 -13.06 -10.87 -8.95
N HIS A 159 -12.33 -11.95 -9.23
CA HIS A 159 -11.36 -12.51 -8.30
C HIS A 159 -10.34 -11.45 -7.85
N PRO A 160 -9.99 -11.33 -6.54
CA PRO A 160 -9.13 -10.27 -6.03
C PRO A 160 -7.78 -10.12 -6.73
N GLN A 161 -7.10 -11.24 -7.04
CA GLN A 161 -5.85 -11.20 -7.81
C GLN A 161 -6.04 -10.64 -9.23
N ILE A 162 -7.16 -10.90 -9.89
CA ILE A 162 -7.46 -10.31 -11.21
C ILE A 162 -7.70 -8.81 -11.08
N LYS A 163 -8.32 -8.35 -9.98
CA LYS A 163 -8.40 -6.91 -9.67
C LYS A 163 -7.00 -6.30 -9.53
N ILE A 164 -6.09 -6.94 -8.80
CA ILE A 164 -4.69 -6.48 -8.67
C ILE A 164 -4.04 -6.37 -10.04
N ASP A 165 -4.09 -7.41 -10.85
CA ASP A 165 -3.44 -7.45 -12.17
C ASP A 165 -3.98 -6.35 -13.10
N VAL A 166 -5.30 -6.10 -13.05
CA VAL A 166 -5.96 -5.04 -13.82
C VAL A 166 -5.53 -3.66 -13.31
N PHE A 167 -5.43 -3.47 -12.00
CA PHE A 167 -4.96 -2.20 -11.42
C PHE A 167 -3.51 -1.93 -11.82
N GLU A 168 -2.64 -2.93 -11.79
CA GLU A 168 -1.24 -2.80 -12.23
C GLU A 168 -1.17 -2.41 -13.70
N ARG A 169 -1.98 -3.05 -14.56
CA ARG A 169 -2.05 -2.75 -16.00
C ARG A 169 -2.59 -1.36 -16.31
N ILE A 170 -3.64 -0.92 -15.62
CA ILE A 170 -4.22 0.43 -15.80
C ILE A 170 -3.18 1.50 -15.42
N ASN A 171 -2.39 1.24 -14.38
CA ASN A 171 -1.42 2.20 -13.88
C ASN A 171 -0.10 2.24 -14.68
N THR A 172 0.09 1.38 -15.70
CA THR A 172 1.35 1.28 -16.46
C THR A 172 1.72 2.58 -17.20
N GLY A 173 0.74 3.41 -17.57
CA GLY A 173 0.97 4.70 -18.24
C GLY A 173 1.01 5.92 -17.32
N ALA A 174 0.74 5.74 -16.03
CA ALA A 174 0.77 6.79 -15.00
C ALA A 174 1.88 6.49 -13.99
N VAL A 175 2.01 7.31 -12.95
CA VAL A 175 2.91 6.97 -11.83
C VAL A 175 2.36 5.70 -11.16
N GLN A 176 3.04 4.57 -11.32
CA GLN A 176 2.56 3.26 -10.86
C GLN A 176 2.34 3.21 -9.35
N LEU A 177 1.15 2.77 -8.91
CA LEU A 177 0.88 2.40 -7.52
C LEU A 177 1.80 1.25 -7.12
N ASN A 178 2.33 1.30 -5.90
CA ASN A 178 3.10 0.20 -5.36
C ASN A 178 2.16 -0.92 -4.85
N PRO A 179 2.67 -2.14 -4.60
CA PRO A 179 1.82 -3.26 -4.18
C PRO A 179 1.01 -3.01 -2.91
N GLN A 180 1.51 -2.22 -1.95
CA GLN A 180 0.77 -1.88 -0.73
C GLN A 180 -0.37 -0.90 -1.01
N GLU A 181 -0.15 0.12 -1.83
CA GLU A 181 -1.21 1.06 -2.27
C GLU A 181 -2.37 0.28 -2.94
N ILE A 182 -2.04 -0.73 -3.76
CA ILE A 182 -3.04 -1.58 -4.43
C ILE A 182 -3.79 -2.47 -3.42
N ARG A 183 -3.05 -3.11 -2.50
CA ARG A 183 -3.66 -3.99 -1.47
C ARG A 183 -4.61 -3.23 -0.56
N HIS A 184 -4.24 -2.01 -0.14
CA HIS A 184 -5.10 -1.17 0.70
C HIS A 184 -6.44 -0.89 0.03
N GLY A 185 -6.46 -0.70 -1.29
CA GLY A 185 -7.69 -0.53 -2.06
C GLY A 185 -8.56 -1.76 -2.23
N ILE A 186 -7.96 -2.88 -2.58
CA ILE A 186 -8.74 -4.09 -2.90
C ILE A 186 -9.24 -4.77 -1.62
N TYR A 187 -8.42 -4.72 -0.56
CA TYR A 187 -8.67 -5.41 0.70
C TYR A 187 -9.06 -4.45 1.83
N HIS A 188 -9.59 -3.27 1.50
CA HIS A 188 -10.10 -2.33 2.50
C HIS A 188 -11.12 -3.02 3.42
N GLY A 189 -10.94 -2.84 4.73
CA GLY A 189 -11.70 -3.53 5.77
C GLY A 189 -11.04 -3.40 7.16
N PRO A 190 -11.57 -4.07 8.19
CA PRO A 190 -11.11 -3.95 9.58
C PRO A 190 -9.59 -4.12 9.77
N LEU A 191 -8.95 -5.06 9.05
CA LEU A 191 -7.50 -5.25 9.10
C LEU A 191 -6.73 -3.99 8.66
N PHE A 192 -7.09 -3.41 7.52
CA PHE A 192 -6.39 -2.24 6.98
C PHE A 192 -6.69 -0.97 7.78
N ILE A 193 -7.91 -0.83 8.30
CA ILE A 193 -8.25 0.25 9.25
C ILE A 193 -7.36 0.16 10.50
N MET A 194 -7.20 -1.03 11.07
CA MET A 194 -6.29 -1.24 12.21
C MET A 194 -4.84 -0.92 11.84
N ILE A 195 -4.37 -1.32 10.65
CA ILE A 195 -3.02 -1.01 10.17
C ILE A 195 -2.81 0.51 10.09
N ASP A 196 -3.79 1.26 9.59
CA ASP A 196 -3.74 2.73 9.53
C ASP A 196 -3.62 3.33 10.94
N GLU A 197 -4.49 2.91 11.87
CA GLU A 197 -4.45 3.36 13.26
C GLU A 197 -3.09 3.09 13.93
N VAL A 198 -2.56 1.88 13.78
CA VAL A 198 -1.27 1.49 14.37
C VAL A 198 -0.10 2.25 13.74
N SER A 199 -0.19 2.61 12.46
CA SER A 199 0.85 3.40 11.78
C SER A 199 0.96 4.83 12.32
N GLU A 200 -0.11 5.33 12.95
CA GLU A 200 -0.16 6.67 13.53
C GLU A 200 0.37 6.73 14.96
N GLU A 201 0.55 5.58 15.62
CA GLU A 201 1.03 5.47 16.99
C GLU A 201 2.42 6.08 17.19
N LYS A 202 2.58 6.82 18.30
CA LYS A 202 3.84 7.53 18.60
C LYS A 202 5.01 6.55 18.75
N VAL A 203 4.80 5.42 19.43
CA VAL A 203 5.85 4.41 19.65
C VAL A 203 6.32 3.80 18.32
N TRP A 204 5.40 3.58 17.37
CA TRP A 204 5.74 3.11 16.03
C TRP A 204 6.65 4.11 15.31
N LYS A 205 6.21 5.38 15.23
CA LYS A 205 6.95 6.46 14.56
C LYS A 205 8.34 6.67 15.16
N ASP A 206 8.46 6.60 16.49
CA ASP A 206 9.73 6.79 17.20
C ASP A 206 10.72 5.65 16.93
N LEU A 207 10.25 4.39 16.88
CA LEU A 207 11.11 3.23 16.65
C LEU A 207 11.60 3.16 15.19
N THR A 208 10.69 3.31 14.24
CA THR A 208 11.01 3.20 12.81
C THR A 208 11.80 4.41 12.32
N GLY A 209 11.46 5.61 12.82
CA GLY A 209 12.02 6.87 12.32
C GLY A 209 11.64 7.18 10.87
N ILE A 210 10.65 6.47 10.31
CA ILE A 210 10.16 6.70 8.95
C ILE A 210 9.30 7.96 8.96
N LYS A 211 9.76 9.00 8.27
CA LYS A 211 9.07 10.29 8.14
C LYS A 211 8.50 10.44 6.73
N ASN A 212 7.40 11.19 6.61
CA ASN A 212 6.77 11.54 5.34
C ASN A 212 6.46 10.31 4.46
N ASP A 213 5.88 9.27 5.05
CA ASP A 213 5.52 8.07 4.31
C ASP A 213 4.32 8.32 3.40
N THR A 214 4.61 8.67 2.15
CA THR A 214 3.60 8.95 1.11
C THR A 214 3.27 7.73 0.27
N ARG A 215 3.97 6.61 0.49
CA ARG A 215 3.89 5.39 -0.32
C ARG A 215 3.58 4.15 0.53
N MET A 216 3.05 4.33 1.73
CA MET A 216 2.55 3.27 2.61
C MET A 216 3.60 2.23 3.05
N LYS A 217 4.87 2.64 3.14
CA LYS A 217 5.93 1.75 3.63
C LYS A 217 5.65 1.25 5.05
N ASN A 218 5.13 2.12 5.92
CA ASN A 218 4.73 1.79 7.28
C ASN A 218 3.64 0.72 7.28
N ASN A 219 2.59 0.92 6.50
CA ASN A 219 1.48 -0.03 6.38
C ASN A 219 1.97 -1.40 5.88
N GLU A 220 2.91 -1.44 4.94
CA GLU A 220 3.48 -2.72 4.50
C GLU A 220 4.28 -3.43 5.59
N LEU A 221 5.08 -2.70 6.37
CA LEU A 221 5.81 -3.29 7.49
C LEU A 221 4.87 -3.85 8.55
N ILE A 222 3.81 -3.11 8.89
CA ILE A 222 2.81 -3.57 9.86
C ILE A 222 2.07 -4.81 9.31
N LEU A 223 1.66 -4.78 8.03
CA LEU A 223 1.02 -5.94 7.38
C LEU A 223 1.95 -7.16 7.37
N ARG A 224 3.24 -6.98 7.08
CA ARG A 224 4.25 -8.05 7.14
C ARG A 224 4.34 -8.65 8.53
N ALA A 225 4.36 -7.82 9.57
CA ALA A 225 4.42 -8.29 10.95
C ALA A 225 3.19 -9.14 11.30
N PHE A 226 1.98 -8.70 10.91
CA PHE A 226 0.77 -9.49 11.11
C PHE A 226 0.78 -10.78 10.29
N ALA A 227 1.10 -10.71 9.01
CA ALA A 227 1.13 -11.88 8.13
C ALA A 227 2.14 -12.94 8.61
N LEU A 228 3.35 -12.52 8.99
CA LEU A 228 4.39 -13.44 9.49
C LEU A 228 4.11 -13.97 10.89
N SER A 229 3.24 -13.33 11.67
CA SER A 229 2.91 -13.75 13.04
C SER A 229 1.66 -14.64 13.12
N TYR A 230 0.67 -14.37 12.27
CA TYR A 230 -0.67 -14.94 12.42
C TYR A 230 -1.19 -15.71 11.20
N SER A 231 -0.47 -15.72 10.07
CA SER A 231 -0.88 -16.53 8.91
C SER A 231 -0.91 -18.02 9.26
N ASP A 232 -1.99 -18.69 8.88
CA ASP A 232 -2.13 -20.15 9.00
C ASP A 232 -1.15 -20.91 8.09
N VAL A 233 -0.63 -20.22 7.06
CA VAL A 233 0.34 -20.75 6.11
C VAL A 233 1.70 -20.10 6.34
N GLN A 234 2.75 -20.93 6.36
CA GLN A 234 4.14 -20.47 6.45
C GLN A 234 4.52 -19.64 5.22
N TYR A 235 5.38 -18.64 5.43
CA TYR A 235 5.86 -17.78 4.36
C TYR A 235 6.48 -18.59 3.21
N ARG A 236 6.14 -18.22 1.98
CA ARG A 236 6.83 -18.68 0.77
C ARG A 236 6.99 -17.50 -0.19
N LYS A 237 8.16 -17.40 -0.82
CA LYS A 237 8.38 -16.40 -1.88
C LYS A 237 7.37 -16.59 -3.03
N PRO A 238 6.93 -15.51 -3.70
CA PRO A 238 7.29 -14.11 -3.45
C PRO A 238 6.47 -13.45 -2.33
N LEU A 239 7.07 -12.48 -1.63
CA LEU A 239 6.42 -11.73 -0.55
C LEU A 239 5.12 -11.05 -0.98
N LYS A 240 5.08 -10.50 -2.21
CA LYS A 240 3.88 -9.89 -2.78
C LYS A 240 2.68 -10.85 -2.71
N ARG A 241 2.87 -12.10 -3.14
CA ARG A 241 1.81 -13.12 -3.13
C ARG A 241 1.38 -13.47 -1.70
N PHE A 242 2.35 -13.70 -0.81
CA PHE A 242 2.07 -14.01 0.59
C PHE A 242 1.23 -12.92 1.27
N LEU A 243 1.57 -11.64 1.06
CA LEU A 243 0.80 -10.53 1.62
C LEU A 243 -0.57 -10.37 0.97
N ASN A 244 -0.72 -10.66 -0.33
CA ASN A 244 -2.02 -10.66 -1.02
C ASN A 244 -2.95 -11.74 -0.44
N GLU A 245 -2.45 -12.97 -0.27
CA GLU A 245 -3.21 -14.09 0.29
C GLU A 245 -3.65 -13.79 1.73
N PHE A 246 -2.74 -13.30 2.57
CA PHE A 246 -3.08 -12.88 3.93
C PHE A 246 -4.12 -11.75 3.96
N SER A 247 -3.96 -10.72 3.13
CA SER A 247 -4.90 -9.60 3.04
C SER A 247 -6.30 -10.06 2.60
N SER A 248 -6.37 -11.04 1.70
CA SER A 248 -7.64 -11.61 1.24
C SER A 248 -8.31 -12.42 2.34
N ASN A 249 -7.56 -13.29 3.03
CA ASN A 249 -8.11 -14.18 4.07
C ASN A 249 -8.64 -13.41 5.28
N TYR A 250 -7.98 -12.29 5.62
CA TYR A 250 -8.29 -11.49 6.81
C TYR A 250 -8.95 -10.14 6.46
N LYS A 251 -9.49 -9.98 5.25
CA LYS A 251 -10.21 -8.75 4.83
C LYS A 251 -11.35 -8.42 5.80
N ASP A 252 -12.11 -9.43 6.21
CA ASP A 252 -13.29 -9.33 7.07
C ASP A 252 -13.04 -9.95 8.46
N ILE A 253 -11.81 -9.80 8.97
CA ILE A 253 -11.41 -10.27 10.29
C ILE A 253 -12.38 -9.79 11.39
N GLU A 254 -12.72 -10.69 12.31
CA GLU A 254 -13.64 -10.40 13.42
C GLU A 254 -13.06 -9.34 14.39
N GLY A 255 -13.93 -8.50 14.94
CA GLY A 255 -13.51 -7.34 15.75
C GLY A 255 -12.73 -7.71 17.03
N ASN A 256 -13.06 -8.82 17.68
CA ASN A 256 -12.29 -9.35 18.81
C ASN A 256 -10.85 -9.70 18.41
N LEU A 257 -10.66 -10.34 17.26
CA LEU A 257 -9.35 -10.73 16.76
C LEU A 257 -8.52 -9.50 16.34
N VAL A 258 -9.17 -8.49 15.74
CA VAL A 258 -8.55 -7.17 15.47
C VAL A 258 -8.01 -6.55 16.76
N LEU A 259 -8.81 -6.52 17.83
CA LEU A 259 -8.38 -5.95 19.11
C LEU A 259 -7.23 -6.75 19.73
N GLU A 260 -7.28 -8.08 19.66
CA GLU A 260 -6.21 -8.97 20.14
C GLU A 260 -4.90 -8.71 19.39
N TRP A 261 -4.93 -8.70 18.05
CA TRP A 261 -3.74 -8.48 17.23
C TRP A 261 -3.15 -7.09 17.43
N LYS A 262 -4.00 -6.05 17.52
CA LYS A 262 -3.59 -4.68 17.84
C LYS A 262 -2.89 -4.64 19.20
N SER A 263 -3.50 -5.22 20.23
CA SER A 263 -2.93 -5.27 21.59
C SER A 263 -1.59 -5.99 21.62
N GLY A 264 -1.49 -7.17 20.99
CA GLY A 264 -0.25 -7.95 20.89
C GLY A 264 0.86 -7.18 20.18
N PHE A 265 0.54 -6.50 19.08
CA PHE A 265 1.49 -5.67 18.34
C PHE A 265 1.98 -4.47 19.16
N LEU A 266 1.08 -3.73 19.81
CA LEU A 266 1.45 -2.59 20.65
C LEU A 266 2.28 -3.01 21.86
N LYS A 267 1.94 -4.15 22.47
CA LYS A 267 2.74 -4.74 23.56
C LYS A 267 4.16 -5.07 23.07
N ALA A 268 4.28 -5.72 21.90
CA ALA A 268 5.58 -6.01 21.29
C ALA A 268 6.39 -4.74 21.00
N LEU A 269 5.76 -3.70 20.43
CA LEU A 269 6.43 -2.41 20.21
C LEU A 269 6.92 -1.76 21.50
N ASN A 270 6.12 -1.80 22.56
CA ASN A 270 6.51 -1.24 23.86
C ASN A 270 7.70 -2.00 24.47
N ASN A 271 7.71 -3.32 24.37
CA ASN A 271 8.84 -4.15 24.78
C ASN A 271 10.10 -3.81 23.98
N ILE A 272 9.98 -3.71 22.65
CA ILE A 272 11.08 -3.33 21.76
C ILE A 272 11.58 -1.91 22.08
N ASN A 273 10.69 -0.96 22.33
CA ASN A 273 11.08 0.41 22.69
C ASN A 273 11.85 0.45 24.02
N ARG A 274 11.43 -0.34 25.01
CA ARG A 274 12.13 -0.42 26.30
C ARG A 274 13.54 -1.00 26.17
N LEU A 275 13.71 -2.04 25.36
CA LEU A 275 14.99 -2.73 25.17
C LEU A 275 15.93 -1.99 24.21
N PHE A 276 15.42 -1.55 23.06
CA PHE A 276 16.23 -0.99 21.99
C PHE A 276 16.14 0.54 21.92
N GLY A 277 14.97 1.11 22.18
CA GLY A 277 14.69 2.53 21.94
C GLY A 277 15.04 2.93 20.51
N LYS A 278 15.75 4.05 20.33
CA LYS A 278 16.18 4.55 19.01
C LYS A 278 17.11 3.61 18.24
N LYS A 279 17.63 2.54 18.87
CA LYS A 279 18.48 1.53 18.23
C LYS A 279 17.66 0.41 17.55
N ALA A 280 16.33 0.40 17.72
CA ALA A 280 15.47 -0.64 17.16
C ALA A 280 15.65 -0.75 15.64
N PHE A 281 15.60 -1.98 15.12
CA PHE A 281 15.59 -2.28 13.68
C PHE A 281 16.79 -1.72 12.90
N ARG A 282 17.94 -1.56 13.56
CA ARG A 282 19.20 -1.10 12.98
C ARG A 282 20.31 -2.09 13.33
N VAL A 283 21.20 -2.34 12.39
CA VAL A 283 22.39 -3.18 12.63
C VAL A 283 23.37 -2.39 13.51
N LEU A 284 23.82 -2.99 14.61
CA LEU A 284 24.67 -2.35 15.60
C LEU A 284 26.13 -2.78 15.45
N ASN A 285 27.05 -1.83 15.66
CA ASN A 285 28.49 -2.12 15.75
C ASN A 285 28.88 -2.60 17.17
N GLU A 286 30.15 -2.91 17.37
CA GLU A 286 30.70 -3.36 18.66
C GLU A 286 30.51 -2.35 19.81
N ARG A 287 30.32 -1.07 19.48
CA ARG A 287 30.03 0.02 20.43
C ARG A 287 28.53 0.19 20.67
N LEU A 288 27.69 -0.70 20.15
CA LEU A 288 26.23 -0.66 20.22
C LEU A 288 25.63 0.59 19.57
N GLU A 289 26.30 1.14 18.56
CA GLU A 289 25.82 2.24 17.75
C GLU A 289 25.37 1.71 16.38
N PRO A 290 24.34 2.31 15.76
CA PRO A 290 23.93 1.93 14.42
C PRO A 290 25.08 2.04 13.41
N GLN A 291 25.45 0.94 12.76
CA GLN A 291 26.43 0.94 11.66
C GLN A 291 25.94 1.79 10.49
N VAL A 292 24.66 1.68 10.20
CA VAL A 292 23.94 2.52 9.24
C VAL A 292 22.73 3.11 9.97
N LYS A 293 22.45 4.40 9.75
CA LYS A 293 21.30 5.07 10.38
C LYS A 293 19.94 4.55 9.89
N ASN A 294 19.94 3.79 8.80
CA ASN A 294 18.74 3.35 8.10
C ASN A 294 18.08 2.16 8.79
N PHE A 295 16.76 2.16 8.75
CA PHE A 295 15.90 1.06 9.16
C PHE A 295 16.12 -0.18 8.27
N ASN A 296 16.26 -1.37 8.86
CA ASN A 296 16.37 -2.64 8.16
C ASN A 296 15.06 -3.45 8.29
N SER A 297 14.34 -3.63 7.18
CA SER A 297 13.05 -4.33 7.14
C SER A 297 13.14 -5.83 7.46
N ALA A 298 14.23 -6.50 7.10
CA ALA A 298 14.41 -7.93 7.37
C ALA A 298 14.70 -8.17 8.86
N LEU A 299 15.50 -7.30 9.48
CA LEU A 299 15.71 -7.30 10.93
C LEU A 299 14.42 -6.93 11.68
N PHE A 300 13.64 -5.99 11.14
CA PHE A 300 12.31 -5.69 11.65
C PHE A 300 11.43 -6.94 11.69
N ASP A 301 11.28 -7.68 10.58
CA ASP A 301 10.48 -8.91 10.56
C ASP A 301 10.91 -9.87 11.68
N ALA A 302 12.22 -10.11 11.82
CA ALA A 302 12.76 -11.04 12.81
C ALA A 302 12.42 -10.61 14.24
N VAL A 303 12.68 -9.34 14.58
CA VAL A 303 12.49 -8.82 15.93
C VAL A 303 11.00 -8.71 16.27
N ILE A 304 10.18 -8.11 15.41
CA ILE A 304 8.77 -7.88 15.73
C ILE A 304 8.00 -9.21 15.88
N VAL A 305 8.24 -10.17 14.99
CA VAL A 305 7.58 -11.48 15.04
C VAL A 305 8.02 -12.26 16.27
N ALA A 306 9.30 -12.19 16.65
CA ALA A 306 9.79 -12.81 17.88
C ALA A 306 9.09 -12.25 19.14
N PHE A 307 8.89 -10.93 19.23
CA PHE A 307 8.18 -10.34 20.37
C PHE A 307 6.67 -10.61 20.38
N ILE A 308 6.04 -10.78 19.21
CA ILE A 308 4.61 -11.11 19.09
C ILE A 308 4.36 -12.58 19.44
N THR A 309 5.18 -13.49 18.91
CA THR A 309 4.92 -14.94 18.94
C THR A 309 5.74 -15.71 19.97
N GLY A 310 6.80 -15.11 20.50
CA GLY A 310 7.70 -15.76 21.45
C GLY A 310 7.09 -15.92 22.85
N ARG A 311 7.49 -17.00 23.53
CA ARG A 311 7.12 -17.31 24.91
C ARG A 311 8.25 -16.91 25.85
N TYR A 312 8.18 -15.68 26.35
CA TYR A 312 9.16 -15.11 27.28
C TYR A 312 8.48 -14.50 28.52
N ASN A 313 9.22 -14.41 29.61
CA ASN A 313 8.77 -13.85 30.87
C ASN A 313 8.68 -12.31 30.78
N GLN A 314 7.44 -11.80 30.72
CA GLN A 314 7.17 -10.36 30.62
C GLN A 314 7.68 -9.57 31.84
N ALA A 315 7.78 -10.18 33.03
CA ALA A 315 8.30 -9.50 34.21
C ALA A 315 9.77 -9.13 34.02
N LEU A 316 10.58 -10.04 33.45
CA LEU A 316 12.00 -9.78 33.17
C LEU A 316 12.20 -8.64 32.15
N VAL A 317 11.30 -8.53 31.17
CA VAL A 317 11.32 -7.40 30.21
C VAL A 317 10.94 -6.09 30.90
N ASN A 318 10.01 -6.13 31.86
CA ASN A 318 9.58 -4.95 32.62
C ASN A 318 10.65 -4.48 33.61
N ASP A 319 11.41 -5.41 34.20
CA ASP A 319 12.45 -5.15 35.21
C ASP A 319 13.80 -4.74 34.60
N ILE A 320 13.89 -4.61 33.28
CA ILE A 320 15.12 -4.19 32.59
C ILE A 320 15.55 -2.78 33.06
N ASN A 321 16.80 -2.68 33.51
CA ASN A 321 17.51 -1.43 33.79
C ASN A 321 18.63 -1.20 32.78
N ASP A 322 19.31 -0.06 32.83
CA ASP A 322 20.36 0.30 31.87
C ASP A 322 21.49 -0.74 31.75
N ALA A 323 21.92 -1.34 32.86
CA ALA A 323 22.98 -2.37 32.84
C ALA A 323 22.51 -3.66 32.16
N THR A 324 21.32 -4.15 32.50
CA THR A 324 20.73 -5.34 31.86
C THR A 324 20.38 -5.10 30.40
N ARG A 325 19.97 -3.88 30.06
CA ARG A 325 19.69 -3.45 28.69
C ARG A 325 20.95 -3.46 27.84
N ASP A 326 22.06 -2.93 28.34
CA ASP A 326 23.34 -2.98 27.62
C ASP A 326 23.84 -4.42 27.45
N ALA A 327 23.67 -5.27 28.47
CA ALA A 327 23.99 -6.69 28.36
C ALA A 327 23.15 -7.39 27.27
N PHE A 328 21.84 -7.12 27.24
CA PHE A 328 20.93 -7.61 26.19
C PHE A 328 21.38 -7.14 24.81
N LEU A 329 21.67 -5.84 24.63
CA LEU A 329 22.09 -5.28 23.35
C LEU A 329 23.42 -5.87 22.86
N ARG A 330 24.36 -6.20 23.75
CA ARG A 330 25.61 -6.89 23.39
C ARG A 330 25.36 -8.31 22.89
N GLN A 331 24.46 -9.06 23.52
CA GLN A 331 24.12 -10.41 23.06
C GLN A 331 23.35 -10.36 21.74
N PHE A 332 22.38 -9.44 21.62
CA PHE A 332 21.66 -9.18 20.37
C PHE A 332 22.63 -8.84 19.24
N GLN A 333 23.60 -7.94 19.49
CA GLN A 333 24.60 -7.56 18.49
C GLN A 333 25.41 -8.78 18.01
N ARG A 334 25.81 -9.68 18.92
CA ARG A 334 26.51 -10.93 18.53
C ARG A 334 25.65 -11.78 17.60
N VAL A 335 24.38 -12.01 17.96
CA VAL A 335 23.44 -12.81 17.16
C VAL A 335 23.29 -12.25 15.75
N ILE A 336 23.06 -10.93 15.61
CA ILE A 336 22.81 -10.34 14.29
C ILE A 336 24.07 -10.24 13.42
N THR A 337 25.27 -10.32 14.01
CA THR A 337 26.55 -10.33 13.28
C THR A 337 27.08 -11.73 13.01
N GLU A 338 26.40 -12.79 13.46
CA GLU A 338 26.75 -14.13 13.01
C GLU A 338 26.58 -14.23 11.48
N PRO A 339 27.53 -14.84 10.74
CA PRO A 339 27.55 -14.78 9.27
C PRO A 339 26.22 -15.14 8.61
N ARG A 340 25.53 -16.16 9.13
CA ARG A 340 24.25 -16.63 8.60
C ARG A 340 23.09 -15.67 8.92
N PHE A 341 23.11 -15.00 10.07
CA PHE A 341 22.09 -14.02 10.42
C PHE A 341 22.29 -12.73 9.64
N ASP A 342 23.54 -12.27 9.51
CA ASP A 342 23.90 -11.12 8.70
C ASP A 342 23.46 -11.31 7.24
N GLU A 343 23.74 -12.48 6.65
CA GLU A 343 23.22 -12.86 5.32
C GLU A 343 21.69 -12.72 5.27
N ALA A 344 20.98 -13.30 6.24
CA ALA A 344 19.51 -13.32 6.26
C ALA A 344 18.85 -11.94 6.37
N ILE A 345 19.60 -10.89 6.75
CA ILE A 345 19.13 -9.50 6.85
C ILE A 345 19.78 -8.53 5.84
N THR A 346 20.75 -8.98 5.04
CA THR A 346 21.47 -8.15 4.05
C THR A 346 21.27 -8.61 2.61
N SER A 347 21.21 -9.92 2.35
CA SER A 347 21.11 -10.50 1.01
C SER A 347 19.96 -11.51 0.93
N GLY A 348 19.35 -11.65 -0.26
CA GLY A 348 18.27 -12.62 -0.46
C GLY A 348 17.13 -12.52 0.58
N THR A 349 16.81 -11.31 1.06
CA THR A 349 15.98 -11.10 2.26
C THR A 349 14.52 -11.58 2.12
N SER A 350 14.09 -11.88 0.89
CA SER A 350 12.80 -12.50 0.55
C SER A 350 12.86 -14.03 0.37
N ALA A 351 14.05 -14.66 0.42
CA ALA A 351 14.20 -16.10 0.28
C ALA A 351 13.56 -16.85 1.45
N THR A 352 12.67 -17.79 1.16
CA THR A 352 11.87 -18.52 2.16
C THR A 352 12.70 -19.05 3.33
N GLN A 353 13.83 -19.71 3.06
CA GLN A 353 14.67 -20.28 4.12
C GLN A 353 15.31 -19.20 5.02
N LEU A 354 15.73 -18.07 4.46
CA LEU A 354 16.33 -16.98 5.23
C LEU A 354 15.28 -16.26 6.09
N VAL A 355 14.05 -16.08 5.59
CA VAL A 355 12.93 -15.53 6.39
C VAL A 355 12.65 -16.42 7.60
N HIS A 356 12.48 -17.73 7.38
CA HIS A 356 12.21 -18.66 8.48
C HIS A 356 13.36 -18.72 9.48
N TYR A 357 14.60 -18.76 8.97
CA TYR A 357 15.79 -18.78 9.81
C TYR A 357 15.87 -17.57 10.72
N ARG A 358 15.81 -16.34 10.17
CA ARG A 358 15.98 -15.12 11.00
C ARG A 358 14.89 -14.96 12.06
N ILE A 359 13.65 -15.34 11.74
CA ILE A 359 12.53 -15.28 12.69
C ILE A 359 12.75 -16.28 13.82
N ASN A 360 13.06 -17.54 13.50
CA ASN A 360 13.26 -18.57 14.51
C ASN A 360 14.49 -18.30 15.38
N ALA A 361 15.63 -17.93 14.78
CA ALA A 361 16.84 -17.59 15.52
C ALA A 361 16.62 -16.40 16.48
N MET A 362 15.88 -15.37 16.03
CA MET A 362 15.55 -14.25 16.90
C MET A 362 14.55 -14.64 18.00
N ARG A 363 13.55 -15.48 17.69
CA ARG A 363 12.63 -16.01 18.70
C ARG A 363 13.37 -16.81 19.76
N ASP A 364 14.23 -17.75 19.37
CA ASP A 364 15.02 -18.57 20.29
C ASP A 364 15.93 -17.71 21.18
N PHE A 365 16.52 -16.65 20.63
CA PHE A 365 17.30 -15.67 21.40
C PHE A 365 16.45 -14.94 22.44
N ILE A 366 15.30 -14.39 22.05
CA ILE A 366 14.41 -13.65 22.97
C ILE A 366 13.85 -14.57 24.05
N GLU A 367 13.35 -15.75 23.67
CA GLU A 367 12.86 -16.75 24.63
C GLU A 367 13.98 -17.21 25.56
N GLY A 368 15.19 -17.47 25.05
CA GLY A 368 16.34 -17.89 25.83
C GLY A 368 16.84 -16.84 26.82
N TYR A 369 16.83 -15.56 26.43
CA TYR A 369 17.30 -14.47 27.29
C TYR A 369 16.32 -14.17 28.42
N PHE A 370 15.02 -14.28 28.16
CA PHE A 370 13.94 -13.96 29.09
C PHE A 370 13.15 -15.22 29.51
N ARG A 371 13.83 -16.31 29.85
CA ARG A 371 13.18 -17.55 30.33
C ARG A 371 12.57 -17.40 31.72
#